data_AF-A0A9D7FHW3-F1
#
_entry.id   AF-A0A9D7FHW3-F1
#
_cell.length_a   1.000
_cell.length_b   1.000
_cell.length_c   1.000
_cell.angle_alpha   90.00
_cell.angle_beta   90.00
_cell.angle_gamma   90.00
#
_symmetry.space_group_name_H-M   'P 1'
#
loop_
_entity.id
_entity.type
_entity.pdbx_description
1 polymer ?
#
loop_
_entity_poly.entity_id
_entity_poly.type
_entity_poly.pdbx_seq_one_letter_code
_entity_poly.pdbx_strand_id
1 'polypeptide(L)'
;MSDGHYLERAEDLIYIGQPDLTADEQEAVLGVLRRGWLTRGPECAAFEKEFCESVQASQALMVSSCTAALHLALLVQDIGPGMRSSCPR
;
A
#
# COMPACT_ATOMS: atom_id res chain seq x y z
N MET A 1 -15.40 16.22 -36.97
CA MET A 1 -14.75 17.16 -36.02
C MET A 1 -15.70 17.27 -34.85
N SER A 2 -15.56 16.38 -33.87
CA SER A 2 -16.50 16.21 -32.77
C SER A 2 -16.13 17.15 -31.64
N ASP A 3 -17.16 17.83 -31.12
CA ASP A 3 -17.09 18.90 -30.15
C ASP A 3 -16.28 18.53 -28.89
N GLY A 4 -15.22 19.31 -28.66
CA GLY A 4 -14.35 19.18 -27.50
C GLY A 4 -15.00 19.79 -26.26
N HIS A 5 -15.97 19.08 -25.69
CA HIS A 5 -16.48 19.36 -24.34
C HIS A 5 -15.65 18.59 -23.31
N TYR A 6 -14.38 18.96 -23.12
CA TYR A 6 -13.55 18.41 -22.06
C TYR A 6 -13.61 19.34 -20.83
N LEU A 7 -14.51 18.99 -19.91
CA LEU A 7 -14.57 19.32 -18.47
C LEU A 7 -14.08 20.73 -18.07
N GLU A 8 -15.00 21.66 -17.92
CA GLU A 8 -14.72 23.04 -17.48
C GLU A 8 -14.63 23.21 -15.95
N ARG A 9 -15.05 22.21 -15.15
CA ARG A 9 -15.05 22.30 -13.68
C ARG A 9 -14.48 21.04 -13.01
N ALA A 10 -13.69 21.25 -11.95
CA ALA A 10 -13.08 20.16 -11.17
C ALA A 10 -14.10 19.24 -10.49
N GLU A 11 -15.33 19.73 -10.29
CA GLU A 11 -16.46 19.02 -9.71
C GLU A 11 -17.18 18.06 -10.68
N ASP A 12 -16.84 18.09 -11.97
CA ASP A 12 -17.35 17.15 -12.98
C ASP A 12 -16.35 15.99 -13.28
N LEU A 13 -15.24 15.91 -12.52
CA LEU A 13 -14.23 14.86 -12.65
C LEU A 13 -14.63 13.60 -11.87
N ILE A 14 -14.75 12.48 -12.59
CA ILE A 14 -14.89 11.16 -11.97
C ILE A 14 -13.50 10.54 -11.85
N TYR A 15 -13.02 10.40 -10.62
CA TYR A 15 -11.74 9.75 -10.33
C TYR A 15 -11.92 8.23 -10.20
N ILE A 16 -11.10 7.46 -10.93
CA ILE A 16 -11.15 5.98 -10.91
C ILE A 16 -10.61 5.40 -9.59
N GLY A 17 -9.78 6.15 -8.87
CA GLY A 17 -9.09 5.68 -7.67
C GLY A 17 -8.93 6.78 -6.65
N GLN A 18 -10.01 7.48 -6.31
CA GLN A 18 -10.00 8.45 -5.23
C GLN A 18 -9.87 7.70 -3.89
N PRO A 19 -8.81 7.94 -3.09
CA PRO A 19 -8.68 7.31 -1.79
C PRO A 19 -9.74 7.87 -0.84
N ASP A 20 -10.35 6.99 -0.05
CA ASP A 20 -11.22 7.39 1.05
C ASP A 20 -10.35 7.72 2.27
N LEU A 21 -10.28 9.01 2.63
CA LEU A 21 -9.46 9.52 3.72
C LEU A 21 -10.38 10.22 4.73
N THR A 22 -10.76 9.51 5.78
CA THR A 22 -11.66 10.02 6.81
C THR A 22 -10.89 10.82 7.88
N ALA A 23 -11.61 11.34 8.87
CA ALA A 23 -11.00 12.04 10.00
C ALA A 23 -10.09 11.14 10.84
N ASP A 24 -10.37 9.83 10.89
CA ASP A 24 -9.60 8.88 11.67
C ASP A 24 -8.20 8.67 11.07
N GLU A 25 -8.09 8.53 9.74
CA GLU A 25 -6.78 8.45 9.06
C GLU A 25 -5.98 9.74 9.24
N GLN A 26 -6.64 10.90 9.20
CA GLN A 26 -5.98 12.19 9.40
C GLN A 26 -5.42 12.32 10.82
N GLU A 27 -6.20 11.97 11.84
CA GLU A 27 -5.75 12.03 13.23
C GLU A 27 -4.66 11.00 13.52
N ALA A 28 -4.70 9.81 12.92
CA ALA A 28 -3.63 8.83 13.02
C ALA A 28 -2.30 9.38 12.50
N VAL A 29 -2.30 10.03 11.32
CA VAL A 29 -1.11 10.68 10.76
C VAL A 29 -0.63 11.82 11.66
N LEU A 30 -1.54 12.68 12.14
CA LEU A 30 -1.20 13.75 13.08
C LEU A 30 -0.59 13.22 14.38
N GLY A 31 -1.07 12.08 14.88
CA GLY A 31 -0.50 11.39 16.03
C GLY A 31 0.96 11.02 15.82
N VAL A 32 1.30 10.46 14.66
CA VAL A 32 2.68 10.12 14.28
C VAL A 32 3.54 11.38 14.17
N LEU A 33 3.04 12.43 13.50
CA LEU A 33 3.74 13.71 13.35
C LEU A 33 4.06 14.36 14.69
N ARG A 34 3.10 14.38 15.64
CA ARG A 34 3.28 14.95 16.97
C ARG A 34 4.31 14.18 17.81
N ARG A 35 4.45 12.87 17.60
CA ARG A 35 5.46 12.03 18.29
C ARG A 35 6.87 12.20 17.72
N GLY A 36 7.00 12.71 16.49
CA GLY A 36 8.29 12.97 15.85
C GLY A 36 9.03 11.72 15.33
N TRP A 37 8.42 10.53 15.39
CA TRP A 37 8.99 9.28 14.88
C TRP A 37 8.30 8.88 13.57
N LEU A 38 8.87 9.29 12.44
CA LEU A 38 8.24 9.13 11.11
C LEU A 38 8.60 7.83 10.39
N THR A 39 9.69 7.18 10.80
CA THR A 39 10.18 5.95 10.16
C THR A 39 9.57 4.71 10.82
N ARG A 40 10.20 3.53 10.72
CA ARG A 40 9.73 2.30 11.38
C ARG A 40 9.59 2.51 12.89
N GLY A 41 8.36 2.74 13.33
CA GLY A 41 8.00 3.06 14.71
C GLY A 41 6.95 2.09 15.26
N PRO A 42 6.37 2.39 16.43
CA PRO A 42 5.38 1.52 17.09
C PRO A 42 4.15 1.24 16.22
N GLU A 43 3.73 2.22 15.41
CA GLU A 43 2.58 2.05 14.48
C GLU A 43 2.86 0.95 13.44
N CYS A 44 4.11 0.78 13.00
CA CYS A 44 4.48 -0.28 12.07
C CYS A 44 4.35 -1.67 12.71
N ALA A 45 4.76 -1.79 13.99
CA ALA A 45 4.65 -3.05 14.72
C ALA A 45 3.19 -3.39 15.05
N ALA A 46 2.37 -2.38 15.37
CA ALA A 46 0.94 -2.54 15.56
C ALA A 46 0.27 -3.04 14.27
N PHE A 47 0.57 -2.39 13.13
CA PHE A 47 0.07 -2.81 11.82
C PHE A 47 0.50 -4.24 11.46
N GLU A 48 1.78 -4.61 11.67
CA GLU A 48 2.25 -5.98 11.41
C GLU A 48 1.45 -7.01 12.22
N LYS A 49 1.18 -6.74 13.50
CA LYS A 49 0.39 -7.62 14.36
C LYS A 49 -1.07 -7.73 13.91
N GLU A 50 -1.74 -6.60 13.69
CA GLU A 50 -3.14 -6.57 13.23
C GLU A 50 -3.28 -7.25 11.86
N PHE A 51 -2.30 -7.05 10.98
CA PHE A 51 -2.27 -7.68 9.68
C PHE A 51 -2.13 -9.19 9.80
N CYS A 52 -1.23 -9.71 10.66
CA CYS A 52 -1.12 -11.15 10.96
C CYS A 52 -2.46 -11.76 11.37
N GLU A 53 -3.16 -11.10 12.29
CA GLU A 53 -4.46 -11.55 12.79
C GLU A 53 -5.50 -11.55 11.66
N SER A 54 -5.51 -10.53 10.81
CA SER A 54 -6.46 -10.39 9.70
C SER A 54 -6.28 -11.45 8.60
N VAL A 55 -5.04 -11.81 8.27
CA VAL A 55 -4.71 -12.77 7.21
C VAL A 55 -4.44 -14.18 7.75
N GLN A 56 -4.54 -14.38 9.06
CA GLN A 56 -4.27 -15.64 9.76
C GLN A 56 -2.86 -16.20 9.49
N ALA A 57 -1.87 -15.30 9.40
CA ALA A 57 -0.47 -15.66 9.25
C ALA A 57 0.25 -15.67 10.60
N SER A 58 1.31 -16.48 10.73
CA SER A 58 2.15 -16.52 11.93
C SER A 58 2.99 -15.26 12.10
N GLN A 59 3.41 -14.64 10.99
CA GLN A 59 4.25 -13.44 10.96
C GLN A 59 3.91 -12.59 9.74
N ALA A 60 4.14 -11.28 9.85
CA ALA A 60 4.00 -10.31 8.79
C ALA A 60 5.14 -9.29 8.89
N LEU A 61 5.56 -8.77 7.74
CA LEU A 61 6.60 -7.76 7.64
C LEU A 61 6.08 -6.59 6.80
N MET A 62 6.05 -5.40 7.40
CA MET A 62 5.71 -4.18 6.69
C MET A 62 6.88 -3.76 5.80
N VAL A 63 6.59 -3.45 4.54
CA VAL A 63 7.55 -2.97 3.55
C VAL A 63 6.97 -1.77 2.79
N SER A 64 7.82 -1.06 2.07
CA SER A 64 7.44 0.18 1.37
C SER A 64 6.48 -0.01 0.19
N SER A 65 6.38 -1.23 -0.37
CA SER A 65 5.43 -1.55 -1.43
C SER A 65 5.24 -3.06 -1.61
N CYS A 66 4.15 -3.44 -2.28
CA CYS A 66 3.90 -4.84 -2.67
C CYS A 66 5.02 -5.39 -3.58
N THR A 67 5.57 -4.57 -4.48
CA THR A 67 6.72 -4.97 -5.31
C THR A 67 7.95 -5.31 -4.48
N ALA A 68 8.23 -4.54 -3.42
CA ALA A 68 9.31 -4.85 -2.49
C ALA A 68 9.04 -6.16 -1.74
N ALA A 69 7.79 -6.39 -1.29
CA ALA A 69 7.40 -7.65 -0.65
C ALA A 69 7.64 -8.85 -1.57
N LEU A 70 7.15 -8.77 -2.80
CA LEU A 70 7.31 -9.82 -3.80
C LEU A 70 8.78 -10.05 -4.12
N HIS A 71 9.57 -8.99 -4.31
CA HIS A 71 11.00 -9.11 -4.54
C HIS A 71 11.71 -9.84 -3.40
N LEU A 72 11.43 -9.48 -2.14
CA LEU A 72 11.99 -10.17 -0.98
C LEU A 72 11.55 -11.64 -0.92
N ALA A 73 10.28 -11.94 -1.23
CA ALA A 73 9.78 -13.31 -1.28
C ALA A 73 10.51 -14.14 -2.34
N LEU A 74 10.75 -13.58 -3.54
CA LEU A 74 11.50 -14.26 -4.60
C LEU A 74 12.97 -14.47 -4.23
N LEU A 75 13.59 -13.49 -3.56
CA LEU A 75 14.96 -13.59 -3.07
C LEU A 75 15.11 -14.70 -2.01
N VAL A 76 14.18 -14.79 -1.06
CA VAL A 76 14.18 -15.83 -0.03
C VAL A 76 14.00 -17.23 -0.64
N GLN A 77 13.22 -17.33 -1.71
CA GLN A 77 12.96 -18.58 -2.43
C GLN A 77 14.08 -18.97 -3.42
N ASP A 78 15.17 -18.19 -3.50
CA ASP A 78 16.33 -18.41 -4.40
C ASP A 78 15.93 -18.61 -5.87
N ILE A 79 14.98 -17.80 -6.35
CA ILE A 79 14.44 -17.92 -7.70
C ILE A 79 15.42 -17.28 -8.69
N GLY A 80 16.16 -18.12 -9.42
CA GLY A 80 17.15 -17.72 -10.40
C GLY A 80 16.68 -17.73 -11.87
N PRO A 81 17.53 -17.24 -12.80
CA PRO A 81 17.25 -17.25 -14.24
C PRO A 81 16.95 -18.66 -14.75
N GLY A 82 15.80 -18.84 -15.41
CA GLY A 82 15.36 -20.13 -15.97
C GLY A 82 14.24 -20.82 -15.18
N MET A 83 13.89 -20.32 -14.00
CA MET A 83 12.74 -20.82 -13.24
C MET A 83 11.43 -20.23 -13.82
N ARG A 84 10.48 -21.11 -14.14
CA ARG A 84 9.17 -20.69 -14.66
C ARG A 84 8.28 -20.32 -13.48
N SER A 85 8.15 -19.02 -13.20
CA SER A 85 7.10 -18.53 -12.32
C SER A 85 5.75 -18.86 -12.97
N SER A 86 4.84 -19.51 -12.26
CA SER A 86 3.51 -19.89 -12.76
C SER A 86 2.58 -18.69 -13.00
N CYS A 87 3.12 -17.46 -13.09
CA CYS A 87 2.36 -16.25 -13.33
C CYS A 87 1.51 -16.42 -14.59
N PRO A 88 0.18 -16.21 -14.51
CA PRO A 88 -0.67 -16.21 -15.68
C PRO A 88 -0.21 -15.10 -16.63
N ARG A 89 -0.13 -15.44 -17.91
CA ARG A 89 0.32 -14.56 -18.98
C ARG A 89 -0.77 -13.58 -19.38
#